data_AF-A0A445DYQ7-F1
#
_entry.id   AF-A0A445DYQ7-F1
#
_cell.length_a   1.000
_cell.length_b   1.000
_cell.length_c   1.000
_cell.angle_alpha   90.00
_cell.angle_beta   90.00
_cell.angle_gamma   90.00
#
_symmetry.space_group_name_H-M   'P 1'
#
loop_
_entity.id
_entity.type
_entity.pdbx_description
1 polymer ?
#
loop_
_entity_poly.entity_id
_entity_poly.type
_entity_poly.pdbx_seq_one_letter_code
_entity_poly.pdbx_strand_id
1 'polypeptide(L)' 'MNFSSKSQCQLINLSYNGFFGGILVTIGALKKLEHLWLHSNNLYGTLPSTCAN' A
#
# COMPACT_ATOMS: atom_id res chain seq x y z
N MET A 1 1.35 7.09 -6.39
CA MET A 1 0.50 7.57 -5.27
C MET A 1 1.37 8.15 -4.19
N ASN A 2 1.05 9.33 -3.68
CA ASN A 2 1.74 9.90 -2.52
C ASN A 2 0.78 9.88 -1.33
N PHE A 3 0.98 8.95 -0.41
CA PHE A 3 0.27 8.92 0.87
C PHE A 3 1.14 9.65 1.89
N SER A 4 0.67 10.81 2.38
CA SER A 4 1.42 11.60 3.36
C SER A 4 1.59 10.79 4.65
N SER A 5 2.77 10.84 5.27
CA SER A 5 3.10 10.10 6.50
C SER A 5 2.28 10.53 7.74
N LYS A 6 1.44 11.57 7.63
CA LYS A 6 0.50 12.01 8.66
C LYS A 6 -0.94 11.50 8.44
N SER A 7 -1.20 10.73 7.39
CA SER A 7 -2.55 10.22 7.12
C SER A 7 -2.99 9.24 8.21
N GLN A 8 -4.11 9.53 8.87
CA GLN A 8 -4.75 8.64 9.84
C GLN A 8 -5.59 7.53 9.17
N CYS A 9 -5.16 7.10 7.98
CA CYS A 9 -5.95 6.19 7.16
C CYS A 9 -5.80 4.77 7.69
N GLN A 10 -6.92 4.16 8.11
CA GLN A 10 -6.97 2.78 8.59
C GLN A 10 -7.24 1.78 7.47
N LEU A 11 -7.93 2.20 6.41
CA LEU A 11 -8.27 1.34 5.28
C LEU A 11 -7.91 2.02 3.97
N ILE A 12 -7.16 1.32 3.14
CA ILE A 12 -6.88 1.69 1.76
C ILE A 12 -7.31 0.55 0.86
N ASN A 13 -8.28 0.82 -0.01
CA ASN A 13 -8.66 -0.09 -1.07
C ASN A 13 -8.24 0.49 -2.42
N LEU A 14 -7.31 -0.20 -3.06
CA LEU A 14 -6.75 0.13 -4.37
C LEU A 14 -6.97 -1.02 -5.35
N SER A 15 -7.85 -1.97 -5.01
CA SER A 15 -8.11 -3.14 -5.83
C SER A 15 -8.75 -2.76 -7.15
N TYR A 16 -8.50 -3.53 -8.22
CA TYR A 16 -9.08 -3.31 -9.55
C TYR A 16 -8.73 -1.98 -10.24
N ASN A 17 -7.49 -1.53 -10.13
CA ASN A 17 -7.06 -0.27 -10.76
C ASN A 17 -5.95 -0.44 -11.81
N GLY A 18 -5.54 -1.69 -12.10
CA GLY A 18 -4.49 -1.95 -13.08
C GLY A 18 -3.12 -1.37 -12.71
N PHE A 19 -2.86 -1.09 -11.43
CA PHE A 19 -1.57 -0.54 -11.00
C PHE A 19 -0.44 -1.51 -11.33
N PHE A 20 0.67 -0.98 -11.82
CA PHE A 20 1.86 -1.76 -12.17
C PHE A 20 3.08 -1.22 -11.45
N GLY A 21 4.08 -2.07 -11.21
CA GLY A 21 5.29 -1.70 -10.45
C GLY A 21 5.34 -2.32 -9.05
N GLY A 22 6.42 -2.01 -8.32
CA GLY A 22 6.59 -2.37 -6.93
C GLY A 22 5.68 -1.59 -5.98
N ILE A 23 5.22 -2.25 -4.92
CA ILE A 23 4.58 -1.57 -3.79
C ILE A 23 5.61 -0.60 -3.19
N LEU A 24 5.34 0.69 -3.35
CA LEU A 24 6.24 1.74 -2.87
C LEU A 24 6.31 1.73 -1.34
N VAL A 25 7.51 1.97 -0.80
CA VAL A 25 7.82 2.02 0.64
C VAL A 25 6.94 3.01 1.43
N THR A 26 6.32 3.96 0.74
CA THR A 26 5.41 4.97 1.30
C THR A 26 4.16 4.39 1.94
N ILE A 27 3.65 3.24 1.49
CA ILE A 27 2.51 2.59 2.17
C ILE A 27 2.93 2.10 3.56
N GLY A 28 4.15 1.58 3.71
CA GLY A 28 4.69 1.17 5.02
C GLY A 28 4.99 2.34 5.98
N ALA A 29 4.91 3.59 5.51
CA ALA A 29 4.99 4.77 6.37
C ALA A 29 3.66 5.09 7.07
N LEU A 30 2.54 4.48 6.65
CA LEU A 30 1.22 4.68 7.23
C LEU A 30 1.04 3.84 8.50
N LYS A 31 1.52 4.37 9.62
CA LYS A 31 1.52 3.68 10.93
C LYS A 31 0.14 3.32 11.49
N LYS A 32 -0.93 3.90 10.95
CA LYS A 32 -2.32 3.61 11.35
C LYS A 32 -3.07 2.71 10.38
N LEU A 33 -2.42 2.23 9.31
CA LEU A 33 -3.08 1.41 8.31
C LEU A 33 -3.29 -0.01 8.84
N GLU A 34 -4.55 -0.44 8.86
CA GLU A 34 -5.00 -1.74 9.36
C GLU A 34 -5.39 -2.67 8.21
N HIS A 35 -5.95 -2.09 7.13
CA HIS A 35 -6.44 -2.83 5.99
C HIS A 35 -5.91 -2.24 4.68
N LEU A 36 -5.21 -3.08 3.91
CA LEU A 36 -4.69 -2.72 2.61
C LEU A 36 -5.12 -3.76 1.58
N TRP A 37 -5.96 -3.34 0.63
CA TRP A 37 -6.40 -4.20 -0.46
C TRP A 37 -5.80 -3.73 -1.77
N LEU A 38 -5.04 -4.62 -2.40
CA LEU A 38 -4.27 -4.37 -3.62
C LEU A 38 -4.54 -5.38 -4.73
N HIS A 39 -5.50 -6.28 -4.53
CA HIS A 39 -5.75 -7.37 -5.47
C HIS A 39 -6.30 -6.88 -6.81
N SER A 40 -6.25 -7.72 -7.85
CA SER A 40 -6.65 -7.34 -9.21
C SER A 40 -5.89 -6.10 -9.72
N ASN A 41 -4.58 -6.08 -9.47
CA ASN A 41 -3.63 -5.14 -10.05
C ASN A 41 -2.43 -5.93 -10.62
N ASN A 42 -1.60 -5.25 -11.41
CA ASN A 42 -0.39 -5.80 -12.04
C ASN A 42 0.88 -5.47 -11.23
N LEU A 43 0.76 -5.48 -9.90
CA LEU A 43 1.87 -5.18 -8.99
C LEU A 43 2.85 -6.35 -8.93
N TYR A 44 4.15 -6.06 -8.87
CA TYR A 44 5.22 -7.07 -8.85
C TYR A 44 6.33 -6.67 -7.87
N GLY A 45 7.15 -7.64 -7.47
CA GLY A 45 8.21 -7.43 -6.47
C GLY A 45 7.79 -7.82 -5.05
N THR A 46 8.67 -7.56 -4.09
CA THR A 46 8.47 -7.95 -2.70
C THR A 46 7.68 -6.88 -1.94
N LEU A 47 6.76 -7.32 -1.07
CA LEU A 47 6.20 -6.43 -0.06
C LEU A 47 7.35 -5.90 0.80
N PRO A 48 7.49 -4.58 0.98
CA PRO A 48 8.51 -4.05 1.85
C PRO A 48 8.28 -4.56 3.28
N SER A 49 9.36 -4.85 4.00
CA SER A 49 9.31 -5.31 5.40
C SER A 49 8.62 -4.32 6.34
N THR A 50 8.41 -3.07 5.92
CA THR A 50 7.59 -2.09 6.65
C THR A 50 6.09 -2.36 6.57
N CYS A 51 5.64 -3.19 5.63
CA CYS A 51 4.27 -3.68 5.50
C CYS A 51 4.08 -5.10 6.06
N ALA A 52 5.18 -5.83 6.30
CA ALA A 52 5.15 -7.12 6.99
C ALA A 52 5.42 -6.88 8.47
N ASN A 53 4.50 -7.32 9.33
CA ASN A 53 4.68 -7.20 10.78
C ASN A 53 5.73 -8.21 11.26
#